data_AF-A0A7S0N249-F1
#
_entry.id   AF-A0A7S0N249-F1
#
_cell.length_a   1.000
_cell.length_b   1.000
_cell.length_c   1.000
_cell.angle_alpha   90.00
_cell.angle_beta   90.00
_cell.angle_gamma   90.00
#
_symmetry.space_group_name_H-M   'P 1'
#
loop_
_entity.id
_entity.type
_entity.pdbx_description
1 polymer ?
#
loop_
_entity_poly.entity_id
_entity_poly.type
_entity_poly.pdbx_seq_one_letter_code
_entity_poly.pdbx_strand_id
1 'polypeptide(L)'
;VIALVLYTGPMFHVYNAILRQFPKKLFELLQKDDNLFTTTIHVLVSAVQKIAQKMKLPEGLLLYRGLGGTMKLPDHFWNADKTGCRGFAEWGFMSTTSKKEV
;
A
#
# COMPACT_ATOMS: atom_id res chain seq x y z
N VAL A 1 8.81 -11.20 -12.18
CA VAL A 1 10.04 -10.71 -11.50
C VAL A 1 10.26 -9.22 -11.74
N ILE A 2 10.35 -8.74 -12.99
CA ILE A 2 10.60 -7.31 -13.31
C ILE A 2 9.64 -6.34 -12.61
N ALA A 3 8.32 -6.60 -12.64
CA ALA A 3 7.34 -5.71 -11.99
C ALA A 3 7.58 -5.54 -10.47
N LEU A 4 7.94 -6.63 -9.77
CA LEU A 4 8.26 -6.60 -8.34
C LEU A 4 9.52 -5.78 -8.08
N VAL A 5 10.57 -5.96 -8.89
CA VAL A 5 11.82 -5.20 -8.79
C VAL A 5 11.57 -3.70 -8.98
N LEU A 6 10.78 -3.35 -10.00
CA LEU A 6 10.40 -1.96 -10.24
C LEU A 6 9.56 -1.38 -9.10
N TYR A 7 8.62 -2.16 -8.54
CA TYR A 7 7.84 -1.76 -7.38
C TYR A 7 8.74 -1.45 -6.19
N THR A 8 9.68 -2.34 -5.85
CA THR A 8 10.64 -2.10 -4.75
C THR A 8 11.68 -1.01 -5.04
N GLY A 9 11.78 -0.56 -6.29
CA GLY A 9 12.55 0.62 -6.70
C GLY A 9 11.73 1.90 -6.58
N PRO A 10 11.71 2.79 -7.59
CA PRO A 10 10.98 4.06 -7.51
C PRO A 10 9.47 3.93 -7.78
N MET A 11 9.01 2.84 -8.41
CA MET A 11 7.66 2.81 -8.99
C MET A 11 6.54 2.59 -7.96
N PHE A 12 6.84 2.18 -6.71
CA PHE A 12 5.80 2.13 -5.68
C PHE A 12 5.13 3.50 -5.46
N HIS A 13 5.84 4.61 -5.68
CA HIS A 13 5.28 5.94 -5.59
C HIS A 13 4.16 6.16 -6.62
N VAL A 14 4.40 5.76 -7.87
CA VAL A 14 3.44 5.92 -8.98
C VAL A 14 2.24 4.97 -8.79
N TYR A 15 2.50 3.69 -8.57
CA TYR A 15 1.42 2.69 -8.46
C TYR A 15 0.51 2.95 -7.27
N ASN A 16 1.08 3.32 -6.11
CA ASN A 16 0.27 3.65 -4.95
C ASN A 16 -0.45 4.99 -5.10
N ALA A 17 0.10 5.94 -5.86
CA ALA A 17 -0.61 7.18 -6.15
C ALA A 17 -1.84 6.96 -7.03
N ILE A 18 -1.75 6.04 -8.00
CA ILE A 18 -2.90 5.63 -8.83
C ILE A 18 -3.97 4.96 -7.96
N LEU A 19 -3.57 3.98 -7.15
CA LEU A 19 -4.49 3.23 -6.30
C LEU A 19 -5.18 4.11 -5.24
N ARG A 20 -4.43 5.02 -4.61
CA ARG A 20 -4.96 5.95 -3.60
C ARG A 20 -5.62 7.19 -4.19
N GLN A 21 -5.44 7.43 -5.49
CA GLN A 21 -5.78 8.68 -6.17
C GLN A 21 -5.17 9.91 -5.47
N PHE A 22 -3.97 9.75 -4.92
CA PHE A 22 -3.29 10.76 -4.11
C PHE A 22 -1.76 10.74 -4.30
N PRO A 23 -1.08 11.89 -4.46
CA PRO A 23 -1.64 13.24 -4.52
C PRO A 23 -2.48 13.47 -5.79
N LYS A 24 -3.59 14.21 -5.66
CA LYS A 24 -4.58 14.39 -6.74
C LYS A 24 -3.96 14.86 -8.06
N LYS A 25 -3.03 15.82 -8.00
CA LYS A 25 -2.31 16.35 -9.17
C LYS A 25 -1.56 15.26 -9.95
N LEU A 26 -0.92 14.32 -9.25
CA LEU A 26 -0.20 13.22 -9.91
C LEU A 26 -1.18 12.24 -10.54
N PHE A 27 -2.27 11.92 -9.85
CA PHE A 27 -3.30 11.04 -10.37
C PHE A 27 -3.97 11.61 -11.63
N GLU A 28 -4.39 12.88 -11.60
CA GLU A 28 -5.01 13.56 -12.74
C GLU A 28 -4.08 13.63 -13.95
N LEU A 29 -2.78 13.86 -13.74
CA LEU A 29 -1.77 13.82 -14.81
C LEU A 29 -1.72 12.44 -15.48
N LEU A 30 -1.59 11.37 -14.68
CA LEU A 30 -1.48 10.00 -15.18
C LEU A 30 -2.78 9.53 -15.85
N GLN A 31 -3.93 9.94 -15.31
CA GLN A 31 -5.24 9.63 -15.88
C GLN A 31 -5.46 10.34 -17.22
N LYS A 32 -5.02 11.59 -17.35
CA LYS A 32 -5.14 12.37 -18.59
C LYS A 32 -4.42 11.70 -19.77
N ASP A 33 -3.28 11.08 -19.50
CA ASP A 33 -2.44 10.41 -20.51
C ASP A 33 -2.75 8.90 -20.64
N ASP A 34 -3.86 8.42 -20.05
CA ASP A 34 -4.27 7.00 -19.98
C ASP A 34 -3.18 6.05 -19.46
N ASN A 35 -2.34 6.55 -18.55
CA ASN A 35 -1.16 5.84 -18.04
C ASN A 35 -1.39 5.32 -16.62
N LEU A 36 -2.45 4.54 -16.45
CA LEU A 36 -2.88 4.01 -15.14
C LEU A 36 -2.21 2.68 -14.77
N PHE A 37 -1.38 2.11 -15.63
CA PHE A 37 -0.62 0.89 -15.38
C PHE A 37 -1.46 -0.29 -14.86
N THR A 38 -2.74 -0.37 -15.25
CA THR A 38 -3.73 -1.33 -14.71
C THR A 38 -3.23 -2.77 -14.77
N THR A 39 -2.68 -3.21 -15.89
CA THR A 39 -2.13 -4.57 -16.07
C THR A 39 -0.95 -4.83 -15.14
N THR A 40 -0.05 -3.86 -15.00
CA THR A 40 1.11 -3.98 -14.10
C THR A 40 0.67 -4.10 -12.64
N ILE A 41 -0.32 -3.30 -12.22
CA ILE A 41 -0.92 -3.39 -10.88
C ILE A 41 -1.55 -4.77 -10.67
N HIS A 42 -2.30 -5.31 -11.64
CA HIS A 42 -2.87 -6.66 -11.54
C HIS A 42 -1.79 -7.74 -11.41
N VAL A 43 -0.69 -7.63 -12.17
CA VAL A 43 0.45 -8.53 -12.06
C VAL A 43 1.10 -8.45 -10.66
N LEU A 44 1.22 -7.25 -10.08
CA LEU A 44 1.73 -7.06 -8.73
C LEU A 44 0.83 -7.71 -7.67
N VAL A 45 -0.49 -7.52 -7.77
CA VAL A 45 -1.46 -8.19 -6.87
C VAL A 45 -1.33 -9.71 -6.97
N SER A 46 -1.31 -10.25 -8.20
CA SER A 46 -1.13 -11.69 -8.43
C SER A 46 0.19 -12.20 -7.84
N ALA A 47 1.27 -11.43 -7.96
CA ALA A 47 2.56 -11.80 -7.42
C ALA A 47 2.56 -11.86 -5.89
N VAL A 48 1.98 -10.86 -5.21
CA VAL A 48 1.84 -10.85 -3.75
C VAL A 48 1.03 -12.06 -3.27
N GLN A 49 -0.09 -12.37 -3.93
CA GLN A 49 -0.91 -13.54 -3.59
C GLN A 49 -0.13 -14.86 -3.74
N LYS A 50 0.65 -15.02 -4.82
CA LYS A 50 1.48 -16.21 -5.05
C LYS A 50 2.59 -16.34 -4.01
N ILE A 51 3.21 -15.24 -3.59
CA ILE A 51 4.23 -15.25 -2.52
C ILE A 51 3.58 -15.60 -1.18
N ALA A 52 2.42 -15.02 -0.87
CA ALA A 52 1.69 -15.30 0.37
C ALA A 52 1.35 -16.79 0.53
N GLN A 53 0.99 -17.48 -0.56
CA GLN A 53 0.73 -18.92 -0.54
C GLN A 53 1.96 -19.78 -0.18
N LYS A 54 3.17 -19.26 -0.39
CA LYS A 54 4.43 -19.98 -0.12
C LYS A 54 5.13 -19.50 1.15
N MET A 55 4.72 -18.36 1.69
CA MET A 55 5.29 -17.78 2.90
C MET A 55 4.66 -18.43 4.13
N LYS A 56 5.50 -19.02 5.00
CA LYS A 56 5.07 -19.42 6.34
C LYS A 56 5.04 -18.20 7.24
N LEU A 57 3.85 -17.79 7.68
CA LEU A 57 3.70 -16.70 8.65
C LEU A 57 4.08 -17.25 10.04
N PRO A 58 5.11 -16.68 10.70
CA PRO A 58 5.44 -17.09 12.06
C PRO A 58 4.32 -16.68 13.02
N GLU A 59 4.11 -17.49 14.05
CA GLU A 59 3.16 -17.18 15.11
C GLU A 59 3.57 -15.88 15.81
N GLY A 60 2.59 -15.00 16.05
CA GLY A 60 2.85 -13.69 16.66
C GLY A 60 3.60 -12.69 15.78
N LEU A 61 3.59 -12.84 14.45
CA LEU A 61 4.24 -11.90 13.53
C LEU A 61 3.79 -10.45 13.80
N LEU A 62 4.72 -9.64 14.31
CA LEU A 62 4.57 -8.21 14.50
C LEU A 62 5.31 -7.47 13.40
N LEU A 63 4.63 -6.51 12.79
CA LEU A 63 5.15 -5.70 11.70
C LEU A 63 5.02 -4.22 12.04
N TYR A 64 5.98 -3.44 11.56
CA TYR A 64 6.09 -2.00 11.76
C TYR A 64 5.99 -1.28 10.41
N ARG A 65 5.41 -0.08 10.43
CA ARG A 65 5.28 0.79 9.26
C ARG A 65 5.56 2.24 9.66
N GLY A 66 6.47 2.87 8.95
CA GLY A 66 6.68 4.32 9.04
C GLY A 66 5.56 5.09 8.34
N LEU A 67 5.06 6.16 8.98
CA LEU A 67 4.00 7.02 8.44
C LEU A 67 4.48 8.41 8.00
N GLY A 68 5.79 8.65 7.97
CA GLY A 68 6.37 9.83 7.33
C GLY A 68 6.13 11.17 8.03
N GLY A 69 5.85 11.18 9.35
CA GLY A 69 5.98 12.39 10.18
C GLY A 69 4.75 12.81 10.99
N THR A 70 3.56 12.26 10.71
CA THR A 70 2.38 12.48 11.57
C THR A 70 2.33 11.42 12.66
N MET A 71 2.68 11.80 13.90
CA MET A 71 2.56 10.95 15.08
C MET A 71 1.09 10.71 15.50
N LYS A 72 0.16 11.51 14.96
CA LYS A 72 -1.26 11.39 15.25
C LYS A 72 -1.98 10.69 14.09
N LEU A 73 -2.47 9.49 14.37
CA LEU A 73 -3.44 8.82 13.50
C LEU A 73 -4.78 9.58 13.51
N PRO A 74 -5.55 9.55 12.41
CA PRO A 74 -6.89 10.11 12.38
C PRO A 74 -7.79 9.59 13.50
N ASP A 75 -8.76 10.39 13.94
CA ASP A 75 -9.60 10.07 15.11
C ASP A 75 -10.44 8.77 14.93
N HIS A 76 -10.73 8.36 13.68
CA HIS A 76 -11.44 7.11 13.38
C HIS A 76 -10.67 5.82 13.71
N PHE A 77 -9.38 5.93 14.07
CA PHE A 77 -8.64 4.80 14.65
C PHE A 77 -8.99 4.55 16.11
N TRP A 78 -9.44 5.60 16.82
CA TRP A 78 -9.74 5.56 18.26
C TRP A 78 -11.25 5.50 18.52
N ASN A 79 -12.03 6.23 17.73
CA ASN A 79 -13.47 6.34 17.85
C ASN A 79 -14.17 5.52 16.76
N ALA A 80 -15.15 4.71 17.16
CA ALA A 80 -15.95 3.94 16.23
C ALA A 80 -16.90 4.85 15.44
N ASP A 81 -17.12 4.54 14.16
CA ASP A 81 -18.12 5.21 13.35
C ASP A 81 -19.56 4.75 13.68
N LYS A 82 -20.54 5.27 12.94
CA LYS A 82 -21.97 4.92 13.12
C LYS A 82 -22.27 3.43 12.92
N THR A 83 -21.37 2.69 12.28
CA THR A 83 -21.47 1.24 12.04
C THR A 83 -20.63 0.42 13.02
N GLY A 84 -19.96 1.06 13.98
CA GLY A 84 -19.08 0.41 14.95
C GLY A 84 -17.67 0.11 14.41
N CYS A 85 -17.33 0.59 13.21
CA CYS A 85 -16.04 0.31 12.59
C CYS A 85 -14.96 1.32 13.03
N ARG A 86 -13.71 0.83 13.13
CA ARG A 86 -12.51 1.60 13.44
C ARG A 86 -11.40 1.28 12.44
N GLY A 87 -10.53 2.24 12.17
CA GLY A 87 -9.39 2.08 11.27
C GLY A 87 -9.67 2.56 9.84
N PHE A 88 -8.94 2.02 8.86
CA PHE A 88 -9.00 2.48 7.48
C PHE A 88 -8.81 1.34 6.48
N ALA A 89 -9.31 1.54 5.26
CA ALA A 89 -8.99 0.71 4.11
C ALA A 89 -7.79 1.34 3.38
N GLU A 90 -6.70 0.57 3.26
CA GLU A 90 -5.55 0.94 2.45
C GLU A 90 -5.79 0.48 1.01
N TRP A 91 -5.90 1.44 0.10
CA TRP A 91 -6.09 1.17 -1.33
C TRP A 91 -4.79 0.83 -2.05
N GLY A 92 -3.65 1.33 -1.56
CA GLY A 92 -2.33 1.03 -2.09
C GLY A 92 -1.76 -0.30 -1.59
N PHE A 93 -0.61 -0.67 -2.11
CA PHE A 93 0.22 -1.69 -1.50
C PHE A 93 0.82 -1.18 -0.18
N MET A 94 0.66 -1.98 0.88
CA MET A 94 1.16 -1.68 2.21
C MET A 94 2.54 -2.31 2.40
N SER A 95 3.56 -1.47 2.58
CA SER A 95 4.91 -1.92 2.94
C SER A 95 5.10 -1.89 4.45
N THR A 96 5.73 -2.94 4.98
CA THR A 96 5.97 -3.14 6.41
C THR A 96 7.29 -3.87 6.64
N THR A 97 7.86 -3.74 7.83
CA THR A 97 9.10 -4.40 8.24
C THR A 97 8.92 -5.10 9.59
N SER A 98 9.56 -6.26 9.79
CA SER A 98 9.65 -6.89 11.12
C SER A 98 10.71 -6.25 12.02
N LYS A 99 11.57 -5.39 11.46
CA LYS A 99 12.61 -4.66 12.17
C LYS A 99 12.14 -3.22 12.40
N LYS A 100 12.03 -2.81 13.66
CA LYS A 100 11.51 -1.49 14.04
C LYS A 100 12.47 -0.33 13.72
N GLU A 101 13.77 -0.58 13.78
CA GLU A 101 14.84 0.44 13.72
C GLU A 101 15.30 0.79 12.29
N VAL A 102 14.49 0.47 11.29
CA VAL A 102 14.81 0.69 9.86
C VAL A 102 14.30 2.04 9.40
#